data_AF-A0A356NBT7-F1
#
_entry.id   AF-A0A356NBT7-F1
#
_cell.length_a   1.000
_cell.length_b   1.000
_cell.length_c   1.000
_cell.angle_alpha   90.00
_cell.angle_beta   90.00
_cell.angle_gamma   90.00
#
_symmetry.space_group_name_H-M   'P 1'
#
loop_
_entity.id
_entity.type
_entity.pdbx_description
1 polymer ?
#
loop_
_entity_poly.entity_id
_entity_poly.type
_entity_poly.pdbx_seq_one_letter_code
_entity_poly.pdbx_strand_id
1 'polypeptide(L)'
;MAGLADHPWKRRFSSSRESLLEGFYRPALMDGVRYWRSTGYFTSRALLQVLDGVEQLVAATPDGRGHGQMRLITGVFLSRQDVAAIAGGAAAEQVLSNHMAQAFPFRRVQPGGESDEALGAELLAWLVDQGHLEIRVALPLHNGQVANDGAIFHAKEGIIEDRHGQRLAFAGSVNETPTGWSSNYESFTTFCSWRPGGE
;
A
#
# COMPACT_ATOMS: atom_id res chain seq x y z
N MET A 1 13.08 -15.10 16.34
CA MET A 1 11.86 -14.35 15.93
C MET A 1 10.82 -15.37 15.48
N ALA A 2 9.53 -15.03 15.51
CA ALA A 2 8.46 -15.86 14.96
C ALA A 2 8.42 -15.72 13.42
N GLY A 3 7.88 -16.70 12.71
CA GLY A 3 7.58 -16.63 11.28
C GLY A 3 6.08 -16.56 11.04
N LEU A 4 5.66 -16.23 9.82
CA LEU A 4 4.23 -16.14 9.49
C LEU A 4 3.51 -17.47 9.73
N ALA A 5 4.19 -18.61 9.56
CA ALA A 5 3.62 -19.94 9.79
C ALA A 5 3.31 -20.25 11.26
N ASP A 6 3.86 -19.48 12.21
CA ASP A 6 3.62 -19.65 13.65
C ASP A 6 2.26 -19.07 14.10
N HIS A 7 1.59 -18.30 13.24
CA HIS A 7 0.30 -17.68 13.53
C HIS A 7 -0.88 -18.51 12.97
N PRO A 8 -2.01 -18.58 13.72
CA PRO A 8 -3.20 -19.29 13.28
C PRO A 8 -4.05 -18.45 12.31
N TRP A 9 -3.51 -18.08 11.14
CA TRP A 9 -4.23 -17.23 10.17
C TRP A 9 -5.57 -17.84 9.78
N LYS A 10 -6.64 -17.03 9.80
CA LYS A 10 -7.96 -17.42 9.30
C LYS A 10 -7.99 -17.29 7.79
N ARG A 11 -8.68 -18.21 7.11
CA ARG A 11 -8.92 -18.11 5.66
C ARG A 11 -9.65 -16.82 5.26
N ARG A 12 -10.45 -16.25 6.15
CA ARG A 12 -11.21 -15.02 5.90
C ARG A 12 -11.18 -14.13 7.13
N PHE A 13 -10.93 -12.84 6.89
CA PHE A 13 -11.06 -11.76 7.87
C PHE A 13 -12.22 -10.84 7.49
N SER A 14 -12.86 -10.25 8.49
CA SER A 14 -13.99 -9.32 8.32
C SER A 14 -14.01 -8.33 9.48
N SER A 15 -14.08 -7.03 9.19
CA SER A 15 -14.10 -6.00 10.24
C SER A 15 -15.34 -6.08 11.14
N SER A 16 -16.39 -6.75 10.69
CA SER A 16 -17.57 -7.07 11.51
C SER A 16 -17.34 -8.15 12.59
N ARG A 17 -16.20 -8.85 12.55
CA ARG A 17 -15.89 -9.97 13.46
C ARG A 17 -14.64 -9.74 14.28
N GLU A 18 -13.68 -9.00 13.73
CA GLU A 18 -12.37 -8.78 14.37
C GLU A 18 -11.71 -7.51 13.85
N SER A 19 -10.73 -7.01 14.59
CA SER A 19 -9.86 -5.93 14.13
C SER A 19 -8.98 -6.43 12.99
N LEU A 20 -9.09 -5.82 11.82
CA LEU A 20 -8.20 -6.14 10.70
C LEU A 20 -6.78 -5.64 10.98
N LEU A 21 -6.65 -4.49 11.64
CA LEU A 21 -5.36 -3.94 12.05
C LEU A 21 -4.63 -4.89 13.01
N GLU A 22 -5.26 -5.22 14.15
CA GLU A 22 -4.60 -6.00 15.21
C GLU A 22 -4.61 -7.51 14.94
N GLY A 23 -5.62 -8.01 14.23
CA GLY A 23 -5.76 -9.43 13.91
C GLY A 23 -5.02 -9.88 12.65
N PHE A 24 -4.66 -8.95 11.76
CA PHE A 24 -4.00 -9.26 10.49
C PHE A 24 -2.78 -8.39 10.21
N TYR A 25 -2.95 -7.07 10.03
CA TYR A 25 -1.88 -6.22 9.51
C TYR A 25 -0.68 -6.11 10.45
N ARG A 26 -0.90 -5.77 11.73
CA ARG A 26 0.18 -5.66 12.72
C ARG A 26 0.98 -6.97 12.86
N PRO A 27 0.37 -8.14 13.19
CA PRO A 27 1.14 -9.36 13.35
C PRO A 27 1.84 -9.82 12.05
N ALA A 28 1.21 -9.62 10.88
CA ALA A 28 1.82 -10.03 9.62
C ALA A 28 3.04 -9.16 9.27
N LEU A 29 2.95 -7.84 9.44
CA LEU A 29 4.05 -6.92 9.15
C LEU A 29 5.19 -7.04 10.18
N MET A 30 4.87 -7.38 11.44
CA MET A 30 5.87 -7.64 12.48
C MET A 30 6.76 -8.85 12.22
N ASP A 31 6.32 -9.82 11.41
CA ASP A 31 7.15 -10.97 11.02
C ASP A 31 7.58 -10.91 9.54
N GLY A 32 7.13 -9.89 8.81
CA GLY A 32 7.41 -9.68 7.41
C GLY A 32 8.79 -9.08 7.16
N VAL A 33 9.41 -9.50 6.06
CA VAL A 33 10.61 -8.86 5.48
C VAL A 33 10.33 -8.28 4.10
N ARG A 34 9.19 -8.62 3.50
CA ARG A 34 8.65 -7.95 2.30
C ARG A 34 7.15 -7.75 2.44
N TYR A 35 6.67 -6.63 1.93
CA TYR A 35 5.28 -6.28 1.77
C TYR A 35 5.03 -5.71 0.37
N TRP A 36 4.30 -6.44 -0.45
CA TRP A 36 3.91 -6.00 -1.79
C TRP A 36 2.42 -5.79 -1.86
N ARG A 37 2.01 -4.64 -2.37
CA ARG A 37 0.64 -4.17 -2.28
C ARG A 37 0.16 -3.59 -3.59
N SER A 38 -1.06 -3.98 -3.96
CA SER A 38 -1.86 -3.40 -5.03
C SER A 38 -3.17 -2.91 -4.42
N THR A 39 -3.41 -1.60 -4.46
CA THR A 39 -4.56 -0.97 -3.80
C THR A 39 -5.17 0.13 -4.67
N GLY A 40 -6.50 0.26 -4.68
CA GLY A 40 -7.14 1.36 -5.39
C GLY A 40 -6.81 2.71 -4.77
N TYR A 41 -6.81 2.76 -3.43
CA TYR A 41 -6.49 3.97 -2.67
C TYR A 41 -5.38 3.68 -1.66
N PHE A 42 -4.47 4.65 -1.54
CA PHE A 42 -3.42 4.65 -0.53
C PHE A 42 -3.32 6.01 0.14
N THR A 43 -3.14 6.00 1.45
CA THR A 43 -2.75 7.18 2.22
C THR A 43 -1.66 6.79 3.20
N SER A 44 -0.55 7.52 3.25
CA SER A 44 0.59 7.19 4.11
C SER A 44 0.27 7.18 5.60
N ARG A 45 -0.79 7.88 6.04
CA ARG A 45 -1.33 7.79 7.41
C ARG A 45 -1.65 6.36 7.85
N ALA A 46 -1.99 5.45 6.92
CA ALA A 46 -2.23 4.05 7.26
C ALA A 46 -0.97 3.41 7.90
N LEU A 47 0.21 3.76 7.38
CA LEU A 47 1.49 3.21 7.86
C LEU A 47 1.79 3.61 9.30
N LEU A 48 1.28 4.75 9.77
CA LEU A 48 1.43 5.18 11.16
C LEU A 48 0.76 4.21 12.16
N GLN A 49 -0.24 3.45 11.74
CA GLN A 49 -0.93 2.49 12.61
C GLN A 49 -0.10 1.21 12.85
N VAL A 50 0.92 0.96 12.03
CA VAL A 50 1.80 -0.23 12.04
C VAL A 50 3.27 0.17 11.97
N LEU A 51 3.65 1.27 12.63
CA LEU A 51 5.03 1.77 12.65
C LEU A 51 6.05 0.70 13.07
N ASP A 52 5.69 -0.11 14.06
CA ASP A 52 6.47 -1.26 14.51
C ASP A 52 6.75 -2.27 13.37
N GLY A 53 5.74 -2.57 12.56
CA GLY A 53 5.90 -3.41 11.37
C GLY A 53 6.71 -2.73 10.26
N VAL A 54 6.57 -1.42 10.08
CA VAL A 54 7.38 -0.65 9.11
C VAL A 54 8.84 -0.63 9.52
N GLU A 55 9.14 -0.38 10.81
CA GLU A 55 10.49 -0.45 11.38
C GLU A 55 11.11 -1.84 11.18
N GLN A 56 10.33 -2.90 11.39
CA GLN A 56 10.77 -4.26 11.16
C GLN A 56 11.13 -4.53 9.69
N LEU A 57 10.29 -4.07 8.74
CA LEU A 57 10.58 -4.16 7.31
C LEU A 57 11.90 -3.46 6.98
N VAL A 58 12.05 -2.20 7.41
CA VAL A 58 13.27 -1.40 7.23
C VAL A 58 14.50 -2.12 7.79
N ALA A 59 14.42 -2.61 9.03
CA ALA A 59 15.52 -3.30 9.71
C ALA A 59 15.89 -4.64 9.06
N ALA A 60 14.98 -5.27 8.32
CA ALA A 60 15.24 -6.51 7.61
C ALA A 60 16.09 -6.33 6.34
N THR A 61 16.49 -5.10 5.99
CA THR A 61 17.21 -4.77 4.75
C THR A 61 18.68 -5.16 4.85
N PRO A 62 19.18 -6.15 4.08
CA PRO A 62 20.58 -6.55 4.19
C PRO A 62 21.56 -5.55 3.54
N ASP A 63 21.11 -4.80 2.53
CA ASP A 63 21.92 -3.89 1.71
C ASP A 63 21.74 -2.41 2.08
N GLY A 64 20.92 -2.10 3.09
CA GLY A 64 20.57 -0.75 3.51
C GLY A 64 19.78 0.07 2.48
N ARG A 65 19.29 -0.55 1.38
CA ARG A 65 18.59 0.16 0.29
C ARG A 65 17.14 -0.26 0.06
N GLY A 66 16.70 -1.33 0.72
CA GLY A 66 15.28 -1.68 0.82
C GLY A 66 14.65 -2.25 -0.46
N HIS A 67 15.47 -2.59 -1.45
CA HIS A 67 14.99 -2.93 -2.79
C HIS A 67 14.07 -4.16 -2.79
N GLY A 68 12.77 -3.89 -3.01
CA GLY A 68 11.74 -4.92 -3.07
C GLY A 68 11.26 -5.42 -1.71
N GLN A 69 11.53 -4.68 -0.63
CA GLN A 69 10.87 -4.89 0.65
C GLN A 69 9.45 -4.36 0.62
N MET A 70 9.27 -3.03 0.49
CA MET A 70 7.94 -2.46 0.37
C MET A 70 7.70 -1.98 -1.05
N ARG A 71 6.66 -2.53 -1.70
CA ARG A 71 6.25 -2.11 -3.05
C ARG A 71 4.76 -1.83 -3.05
N LEU A 72 4.38 -0.68 -3.60
CA LEU A 72 3.00 -0.27 -3.67
C LEU A 72 2.65 0.12 -5.11
N ILE A 73 1.62 -0.52 -5.65
CA ILE A 73 0.91 -0.05 -6.84
C ILE A 73 -0.40 0.57 -6.37
N THR A 74 -0.61 1.85 -6.66
CA THR A 74 -1.85 2.54 -6.31
C THR A 74 -2.54 3.17 -7.51
N GLY A 75 -3.87 3.23 -7.46
CA GLY A 75 -4.65 3.95 -8.45
C GLY A 75 -4.49 5.47 -8.33
N VAL A 76 -4.80 6.18 -9.41
CA VAL A 76 -4.92 7.64 -9.43
C VAL A 76 -6.21 8.02 -10.13
N PHE A 77 -6.87 9.06 -9.62
CA PHE A 77 -8.09 9.61 -10.20
C PHE A 77 -7.76 10.87 -11.00
N LEU A 78 -7.40 10.68 -12.26
CA LEU A 78 -7.08 11.81 -13.14
C LEU A 78 -8.34 12.61 -13.50
N SER A 79 -8.21 13.94 -13.53
CA SER A 79 -9.28 14.79 -14.04
C SER A 79 -9.42 14.65 -15.57
N ARG A 80 -10.53 15.15 -16.14
CA ARG A 80 -10.67 15.20 -17.60
C ARG A 80 -9.59 16.06 -18.26
N GLN A 81 -9.13 17.11 -17.57
CA GLN A 81 -8.06 17.98 -18.06
C GLN A 81 -6.71 17.25 -18.07
N ASP A 82 -6.42 16.47 -17.03
CA ASP A 82 -5.19 15.67 -16.96
C ASP A 82 -5.14 14.64 -18.09
N VAL A 83 -6.25 13.95 -18.34
CA VAL A 83 -6.32 12.97 -19.44
C VAL A 83 -6.23 13.64 -20.80
N ALA A 84 -6.88 14.80 -21.00
CA ALA A 84 -6.74 15.58 -22.23
C ALA A 84 -5.30 16.06 -22.45
N ALA A 85 -4.58 16.44 -21.39
CA ALA A 85 -3.18 16.84 -21.48
C ALA A 85 -2.29 15.67 -21.90
N ILE A 86 -2.47 14.49 -21.29
CA ILE A 86 -1.72 13.28 -21.66
C ILE A 86 -2.03 12.87 -23.12
N ALA A 87 -3.31 12.86 -23.50
CA ALA A 87 -3.72 12.57 -24.87
C ALA A 87 -3.18 13.61 -25.89
N GLY A 88 -2.99 14.85 -25.45
CA GLY A 88 -2.37 15.93 -26.21
C GLY A 88 -0.84 15.87 -26.29
N GLY A 89 -0.20 14.82 -25.74
CA GLY A 89 1.26 14.60 -25.81
C GLY A 89 2.04 15.08 -24.60
N ALA A 90 1.39 15.53 -23.52
CA ALA A 90 2.09 15.79 -22.26
C ALA A 90 2.62 14.48 -21.66
N ALA A 91 3.81 14.53 -21.07
CA ALA A 91 4.36 13.40 -20.32
C ALA A 91 3.45 13.05 -19.15
N ALA A 92 3.03 11.78 -19.04
CA ALA A 92 2.15 11.31 -17.98
C ALA A 92 2.76 11.56 -16.60
N GLU A 93 4.07 11.42 -16.44
CA GLU A 93 4.80 11.68 -15.21
C GLU A 93 4.65 13.14 -14.76
N GLN A 94 4.73 14.09 -15.69
CA GLN A 94 4.58 15.51 -15.39
C GLN A 94 3.14 15.84 -14.99
N VAL A 95 2.16 15.29 -15.71
CA VAL A 95 0.74 15.48 -15.41
C VAL A 95 0.40 14.87 -14.05
N LEU A 96 0.89 13.66 -13.77
CA LEU A 96 0.73 13.00 -12.49
C LEU A 96 1.38 13.78 -11.35
N SER A 97 2.61 14.25 -11.53
CA SER A 97 3.31 15.06 -10.53
C SER A 97 2.53 16.33 -10.20
N ASN A 98 2.03 17.02 -11.23
CA ASN A 98 1.20 18.22 -11.07
C ASN A 98 -0.14 17.90 -10.39
N HIS A 99 -0.83 16.85 -10.84
CA HIS A 99 -2.08 16.40 -10.25
C HIS A 99 -1.88 16.04 -8.78
N MET A 100 -0.84 15.28 -8.45
CA MET A 100 -0.54 14.89 -7.08
C MET A 100 -0.17 16.11 -6.23
N ALA A 101 0.58 17.08 -6.76
CA ALA A 101 0.89 18.33 -6.06
C ALA A 101 -0.36 19.19 -5.77
N GLN A 102 -1.43 19.03 -6.57
CA GLN A 102 -2.70 19.74 -6.38
C GLN A 102 -3.71 18.96 -5.52
N ALA A 103 -3.82 17.65 -5.72
CA ALA A 103 -4.81 16.76 -5.12
C ALA A 103 -4.37 16.20 -3.76
N PHE A 104 -3.06 16.01 -3.54
CA PHE A 104 -2.54 15.60 -2.24
C PHE A 104 -2.12 16.84 -1.44
N PRO A 105 -2.65 17.03 -0.22
CA PRO A 105 -2.45 18.24 0.57
C PRO A 105 -1.07 18.31 1.24
N PHE A 106 -0.01 17.75 0.65
CA PHE A 106 1.35 17.91 1.17
C PHE A 106 1.74 19.40 1.27
N ARG A 107 1.14 20.28 0.45
CA ARG A 107 1.30 21.75 0.59
C ARG A 107 0.79 22.33 1.92
N ARG A 108 -0.18 21.67 2.57
CA ARG A 108 -0.73 22.09 3.87
C ARG A 108 -0.08 21.36 5.04
N VAL A 109 0.70 20.32 4.75
CA VAL A 109 1.52 19.63 5.72
C VAL A 109 2.78 20.46 5.95
N GLN A 110 2.99 20.89 7.19
CA GLN A 110 4.24 21.53 7.59
C GLN A 110 5.21 20.44 8.06
N PRO A 111 6.42 20.34 7.48
CA PRO A 111 7.46 19.47 8.02
C PRO A 111 7.78 19.84 9.48
N GLY A 112 7.95 18.84 10.33
CA GLY A 112 8.09 18.96 11.79
C GLY A 112 6.76 19.18 12.53
N GLY A 113 5.62 19.06 11.86
CA GLY A 113 4.31 19.20 12.48
C GLY A 113 3.88 17.95 13.26
N GLU A 114 3.13 18.13 14.34
CA GLU A 114 2.67 17.04 15.21
C GLU A 114 1.40 16.33 14.70
N SER A 115 0.86 16.69 13.53
CA SER A 115 -0.35 16.05 13.00
C SER A 115 -0.05 14.72 12.30
N ASP A 116 -1.00 13.78 12.34
CA ASP A 116 -0.88 12.50 11.62
C ASP A 116 -0.59 12.68 10.12
N GLU A 117 -1.18 13.70 9.48
CA GLU A 117 -0.90 14.01 8.08
C GLU A 117 0.56 14.37 7.87
N ALA A 118 1.15 15.14 8.79
CA ALA A 118 2.54 15.57 8.70
C ALA A 118 3.50 14.41 8.94
N LEU A 119 3.29 13.68 10.02
CA LEU A 119 4.07 12.48 10.33
C LEU A 119 3.98 11.42 9.23
N GLY A 120 2.78 11.21 8.68
CA GLY A 120 2.57 10.26 7.58
C GLY A 120 3.26 10.70 6.30
N ALA A 121 3.32 12.00 6.01
CA ALA A 121 4.05 12.53 4.86
C ALA A 121 5.57 12.39 5.02
N GLU A 122 6.09 12.70 6.21
CA GLU A 122 7.50 12.57 6.55
C GLU A 122 7.97 11.12 6.47
N LEU A 123 7.22 10.20 7.06
CA LEU A 123 7.50 8.77 6.98
C LEU A 123 7.53 8.30 5.51
N LEU A 124 6.54 8.70 4.71
CA LEU A 124 6.47 8.36 3.30
C LEU A 124 7.70 8.86 2.54
N ALA A 125 8.04 10.14 2.72
CA ALA A 125 9.18 10.77 2.07
C ALA A 125 10.49 10.06 2.45
N TRP A 126 10.67 9.76 3.74
CA TRP A 126 11.84 9.06 4.24
C TRP A 126 11.94 7.64 3.68
N LEU A 127 10.86 6.86 3.69
CA LEU A 127 10.85 5.49 3.15
C LEU A 127 11.20 5.44 1.66
N VAL A 128 10.72 6.41 0.88
CA VAL A 128 11.01 6.52 -0.55
C VAL A 128 12.46 6.97 -0.78
N ASP A 129 12.90 8.02 -0.08
CA ASP A 129 14.26 8.58 -0.21
C ASP A 129 15.35 7.55 0.16
N GLN A 130 15.11 6.76 1.21
CA GLN A 130 16.01 5.70 1.65
C GLN A 130 15.86 4.39 0.84
N GLY A 131 14.90 4.32 -0.10
CA GLY A 131 14.70 3.18 -1.00
C GLY A 131 13.90 2.00 -0.43
N HIS A 132 13.41 2.11 0.81
CA HIS A 132 12.58 1.08 1.46
C HIS A 132 11.19 0.91 0.84
N LEU A 133 10.66 1.97 0.21
CA LEU A 133 9.36 1.97 -0.44
C LEU A 133 9.45 2.41 -1.90
N GLU A 134 9.05 1.51 -2.80
CA GLU A 134 8.81 1.82 -4.21
C GLU A 134 7.31 2.02 -4.45
N ILE A 135 6.92 3.18 -4.99
CA ILE A 135 5.52 3.48 -5.33
C ILE A 135 5.41 3.62 -6.84
N ARG A 136 4.45 2.89 -7.42
CA ARG A 136 4.04 3.04 -8.81
C ARG A 136 2.57 3.42 -8.88
N VAL A 137 2.23 4.27 -9.83
CA VAL A 137 0.86 4.70 -10.06
C VAL A 137 0.30 3.96 -11.27
N ALA A 138 -0.81 3.25 -11.07
CA ALA A 138 -1.50 2.54 -12.14
C ALA A 138 -2.38 3.50 -12.92
N LEU A 139 -2.12 3.61 -14.23
CA LEU A 139 -2.92 4.38 -15.16
C LEU A 139 -3.88 3.45 -15.91
N PRO A 140 -5.20 3.72 -15.90
CA PRO A 140 -6.13 2.96 -16.72
C PRO A 140 -5.87 3.26 -18.20
N LEU A 141 -5.57 2.23 -18.99
CA LEU A 141 -5.33 2.35 -20.41
C LEU A 141 -6.46 1.70 -21.21
N HIS A 142 -6.94 2.39 -22.25
CA HIS A 142 -7.81 1.84 -23.28
C HIS A 142 -7.10 1.98 -24.63
N ASN A 143 -6.85 0.86 -25.32
CA ASN A 143 -6.09 0.82 -26.59
C ASN A 143 -4.73 1.55 -26.53
N GLY A 144 -4.02 1.44 -25.40
CA GLY A 144 -2.71 2.07 -25.19
C GLY A 144 -2.74 3.56 -24.85
N GLN A 145 -3.92 4.16 -24.70
CA GLN A 145 -4.09 5.55 -24.29
C GLN A 145 -4.72 5.65 -22.90
N VAL A 146 -4.35 6.67 -22.12
CA VAL A 146 -4.95 6.91 -20.81
C VAL A 146 -6.45 7.19 -20.95
N ALA A 147 -7.27 6.40 -20.27
CA ALA A 147 -8.72 6.50 -20.31
C ALA A 147 -9.27 7.24 -19.08
N ASN A 148 -10.39 7.95 -19.26
CA ASN A 148 -11.19 8.52 -18.18
C ASN A 148 -12.69 8.25 -18.44
N ASP A 149 -13.00 7.02 -18.81
CA ASP A 149 -14.35 6.51 -19.03
C ASP A 149 -15.01 6.04 -17.72
N GLY A 150 -14.40 6.33 -16.57
CA GLY A 150 -14.80 5.85 -15.25
C GLY A 150 -14.10 4.55 -14.83
N ALA A 151 -13.27 3.94 -15.68
CA ALA A 151 -12.43 2.82 -15.29
C ALA A 151 -11.36 3.27 -14.27
N ILE A 152 -11.24 2.51 -13.19
CA ILE A 152 -10.29 2.78 -12.11
C ILE A 152 -9.47 1.54 -11.80
N PHE A 153 -8.21 1.74 -11.43
CA PHE A 153 -7.44 0.68 -10.80
C PHE A 153 -8.01 0.44 -9.40
N HIS A 154 -8.73 -0.67 -9.22
CA HIS A 154 -9.46 -0.96 -7.98
C HIS A 154 -9.06 -2.30 -7.35
N ALA A 155 -7.88 -2.81 -7.71
CA ALA A 155 -7.27 -3.98 -7.09
C ALA A 155 -6.98 -3.72 -5.61
N LYS A 156 -7.08 -4.78 -4.79
CA LYS A 156 -6.91 -4.74 -3.33
C LYS A 156 -6.35 -6.07 -2.87
N GLU A 157 -5.15 -6.31 -3.37
CA GLU A 157 -4.39 -7.54 -3.15
C GLU A 157 -3.05 -7.22 -2.51
N GLY A 158 -2.53 -8.11 -1.69
CA GLY A 158 -1.22 -7.93 -1.09
C GLY A 158 -0.57 -9.25 -0.74
N ILE A 159 0.74 -9.21 -0.60
CA ILE A 159 1.58 -10.34 -0.23
C ILE A 159 2.57 -9.86 0.82
N ILE A 160 2.66 -10.60 1.92
CA ILE A 160 3.69 -10.43 2.93
C ILE A 160 4.57 -11.69 2.92
N GLU A 161 5.88 -11.51 2.81
CA GLU A 161 6.87 -12.60 2.86
C GLU A 161 7.72 -12.46 4.12
N ASP A 162 7.94 -13.55 4.84
CA ASP A 162 8.83 -13.58 6.01
C ASP A 162 10.26 -14.00 5.66
N ARG A 163 11.15 -13.94 6.65
CA ARG A 163 12.56 -14.33 6.48
C ARG A 163 12.79 -15.81 6.15
N HIS A 164 11.77 -16.66 6.31
CA HIS A 164 11.82 -18.08 5.95
C HIS A 164 11.33 -18.32 4.51
N GLY A 165 10.96 -17.25 3.79
CA GLY A 165 10.39 -17.32 2.44
C GLY A 165 8.92 -17.74 2.41
N GLN A 166 8.27 -17.82 3.57
CA GLN A 166 6.83 -18.10 3.65
C GLN A 166 6.05 -16.85 3.25
N ARG A 167 5.05 -17.03 2.40
CA ARG A 167 4.20 -15.95 1.87
C ARG A 167 2.77 -16.07 2.35
N LEU A 168 2.24 -14.96 2.86
CA LEU A 168 0.84 -14.72 3.21
C LEU A 168 0.26 -13.72 2.21
N ALA A 169 -0.53 -14.20 1.27
CA ALA A 169 -1.27 -13.36 0.34
C ALA A 169 -2.68 -13.07 0.86
N PHE A 170 -3.24 -11.94 0.44
CA PHE A 170 -4.61 -11.56 0.76
C PHE A 170 -5.26 -10.78 -0.37
N ALA A 171 -6.57 -10.97 -0.53
CA ALA A 171 -7.37 -10.30 -1.56
C ALA A 171 -8.79 -10.03 -1.03
N GLY A 172 -9.30 -8.80 -1.25
CA GLY A 172 -10.65 -8.46 -0.81
C GLY A 172 -11.04 -7.00 -1.03
N SER A 173 -11.81 -6.43 -0.11
CA SER A 173 -12.36 -5.07 -0.26
C SER A 173 -11.50 -3.97 0.38
N VAL A 174 -10.48 -4.33 1.17
CA VAL A 174 -9.70 -3.41 2.01
C VAL A 174 -8.73 -2.56 1.19
N ASN A 175 -8.82 -1.24 1.33
CA ASN A 175 -7.83 -0.28 0.81
C ASN A 175 -6.74 -0.01 1.85
N GLU A 176 -5.64 0.60 1.39
CA GLU A 176 -4.49 0.98 2.20
C GLU A 176 -4.68 2.38 2.83
N THR A 177 -5.72 2.51 3.65
CA THR A 177 -6.09 3.76 4.33
C THR A 177 -6.38 3.50 5.81
N PRO A 178 -6.26 4.51 6.70
CA PRO A 178 -6.59 4.32 8.12
C PRO A 178 -7.98 3.73 8.32
N THR A 179 -8.97 4.27 7.62
CA THR A 179 -10.35 3.81 7.69
C THR A 179 -10.52 2.40 7.13
N GLY A 180 -9.79 2.01 6.08
CA GLY A 180 -9.81 0.64 5.55
C GLY A 180 -9.35 -0.39 6.59
N TRP A 181 -8.39 -0.03 7.43
CA TRP A 181 -7.84 -0.94 8.43
C TRP A 181 -8.64 -0.99 9.74
N SER A 182 -9.27 0.12 10.14
CA SER A 182 -9.87 0.24 11.47
C SER A 182 -11.38 0.48 11.52
N SER A 183 -12.01 0.97 10.45
CA SER A 183 -13.35 1.58 10.56
C SER A 183 -14.35 1.17 9.48
N ASN A 184 -13.90 0.98 8.25
CA ASN A 184 -14.76 0.57 7.15
C ASN A 184 -15.27 -0.86 7.37
N TYR A 185 -16.43 -1.15 6.77
CA TYR A 185 -16.84 -2.53 6.59
C TYR A 185 -15.99 -3.16 5.49
N GLU A 186 -15.09 -4.07 5.87
CA GLU A 186 -14.12 -4.67 4.98
C GLU A 186 -14.03 -6.17 5.21
N SER A 187 -13.78 -6.93 4.15
CA SER A 187 -13.46 -8.35 4.27
C SER A 187 -12.47 -8.78 3.19
N PHE A 188 -11.61 -9.73 3.53
CA PHE A 188 -10.65 -10.31 2.60
C PHE A 188 -10.37 -11.78 2.92
N THR A 189 -9.93 -12.50 1.90
CA THR A 189 -9.49 -13.89 1.99
C THR A 189 -7.98 -13.92 2.07
N THR A 190 -7.42 -14.86 2.84
CA THR A 190 -5.98 -15.07 2.93
C THR A 190 -5.58 -16.40 2.30
N PHE A 191 -4.36 -16.43 1.78
CA PHE A 191 -3.75 -17.59 1.16
C PHE A 191 -2.36 -17.74 1.76
N CYS A 192 -2.05 -18.93 2.27
CA CYS A 192 -0.77 -19.20 2.91
C CYS A 192 -0.02 -20.22 2.08
N SER A 193 1.18 -19.89 1.62
CA SER A 193 2.04 -20.78 0.82
C SER A 193 2.36 -22.12 1.50
N TRP A 194 2.31 -22.21 2.83
CA TRP A 194 2.50 -23.45 3.59
C TRP A 194 1.22 -24.27 3.81
N ARG A 195 0.08 -23.84 3.23
CA ARG A 195 -1.20 -24.56 3.34
C ARG A 195 -1.65 -25.05 1.95
N PRO A 196 -2.35 -26.20 1.88
CA PRO A 196 -2.92 -26.68 0.61
C PRO A 196 -3.84 -25.64 -0.02
N GLY A 197 -3.66 -25.36 -1.32
CA GLY A 197 -4.41 -24.35 -2.07
C GLY A 197 -3.90 -22.91 -1.92
N GLY A 198 -2.65 -22.73 -1.45
CA GLY A 198 -1.98 -21.44 -1.29
C GLY A 198 -0.88 -21.13 -2.32
N GLU A 199 -0.76 -21.92 -3.39
CA GLU A 199 0.03 -21.59 -4.59
C GLU A 199 -0.78 -20.75 -5.59
#